data_AF-A0A925T6H1-F1
#
_entry.id   AF-A0A925T6H1-F1
#
_cell.length_a   1.000
_cell.length_b   1.000
_cell.length_c   1.000
_cell.angle_alpha   90.00
_cell.angle_beta   90.00
_cell.angle_gamma   90.00
#
_symmetry.space_group_name_H-M   'P 1'
#
loop_
_entity.id
_entity.type
_entity.pdbx_description
1 polymer ?
#
loop_
_entity_poly.entity_id
_entity_poly.type
_entity_poly.pdbx_seq_one_letter_code
_entity_poly.pdbx_strand_id
1 'polypeptide(L)'
;MEKNMPVEMVTVPKLMTLEQLVEWLQVQKATVYGWVHRRQIPFIKVGPKELMHGGARERDSRPLRFDYHEILEWLETGTMPDRFKR
;
A
#
# COMPACT_ATOMS: atom_id res chain seq x y z
N MET A 1 19.55 21.82 -28.46
CA MET A 1 18.15 21.37 -28.63
C MET A 1 17.84 20.39 -27.53
N GLU A 2 17.56 20.88 -26.32
CA GLU A 2 17.01 20.03 -25.24
C GLU A 2 15.52 19.89 -25.49
N LYS A 3 15.08 18.66 -25.76
CA LYS A 3 13.66 18.34 -25.84
C LYS A 3 13.12 18.47 -24.41
N ASN A 4 12.38 19.54 -24.14
CA ASN A 4 11.48 19.63 -23.00
C ASN A 4 10.49 18.47 -23.10
N MET A 5 10.81 17.35 -22.45
CA MET A 5 9.87 16.27 -22.19
C MET A 5 8.86 16.84 -21.19
N PRO A 6 7.56 16.89 -21.50
CA PRO A 6 6.57 17.14 -20.47
C PRO A 6 6.65 15.94 -19.52
N VAL A 7 7.21 16.14 -18.33
CA VAL A 7 7.03 15.21 -17.22
C VAL A 7 5.54 15.31 -16.90
N GLU A 8 4.73 14.44 -17.50
CA GLU A 8 3.36 14.25 -17.05
C GLU A 8 3.46 13.89 -15.57
N MET A 9 3.10 14.84 -14.71
CA MET A 9 3.07 14.63 -13.28
C MET A 9 1.94 13.63 -13.02
N VAL A 10 2.27 12.35 -13.02
CA VAL A 10 1.36 11.30 -12.58
C VAL A 10 1.04 11.60 -11.13
N THR A 11 -0.15 12.14 -10.90
CA THR A 11 -0.62 12.43 -9.55
C THR A 11 -0.86 11.09 -8.86
N VAL A 12 0.08 10.67 -8.01
CA VAL A 12 -0.06 9.44 -7.24
C VAL A 12 -1.20 9.67 -6.23
N PRO A 13 -2.28 8.87 -6.25
CA PRO A 13 -3.34 9.00 -5.28
C PRO A 13 -2.77 8.80 -3.87
N LYS A 14 -3.20 9.65 -2.92
CA LYS A 14 -2.76 9.54 -1.52
C LYS A 14 -2.97 8.13 -0.96
N LEU A 15 -4.08 7.47 -1.32
CA LEU A 15 -4.38 6.09 -0.96
C LEU A 15 -4.42 5.21 -2.21
N MET A 16 -3.41 4.37 -2.37
CA MET A 16 -3.27 3.43 -3.47
C MET A 16 -4.02 2.12 -3.20
N THR A 17 -4.60 1.54 -4.25
CA THR A 17 -4.99 0.12 -4.27
C THR A 17 -3.76 -0.77 -4.37
N LEU A 18 -3.96 -2.09 -4.22
CA LEU A 18 -2.89 -3.05 -4.48
C LEU A 18 -2.35 -2.91 -5.91
N GLU A 19 -3.24 -2.78 -6.89
CA GLU A 19 -2.92 -2.60 -8.31
C GLU A 19 -2.03 -1.37 -8.55
N GLN A 20 -2.40 -0.24 -7.97
CA GLN A 20 -1.64 1.00 -8.10
C GLN A 20 -0.28 0.91 -7.41
N LEU A 21 -0.23 0.25 -6.24
CA LEU A 21 1.04 0.06 -5.53
C LEU A 21 2.00 -0.83 -6.32
N VAL A 22 1.53 -1.93 -6.91
CA VAL A 22 2.40 -2.84 -7.68
C VAL A 22 2.90 -2.19 -8.97
N GLU A 23 2.06 -1.37 -9.60
CA GLU A 23 2.45 -0.57 -10.76
C GLU A 23 3.49 0.47 -10.37
N TRP A 24 3.29 1.18 -9.26
CA TRP A 24 4.24 2.19 -8.80
C TRP A 24 5.59 1.59 -8.36
N LEU A 25 5.57 0.49 -7.60
CA LEU A 25 6.79 -0.19 -7.13
C LEU A 25 7.45 -1.08 -8.20
N GLN A 26 6.76 -1.35 -9.31
CA GLN A 26 7.20 -2.29 -10.36
C GLN A 26 7.52 -3.70 -9.80
N VAL A 27 6.65 -4.21 -8.92
CA VAL A 27 6.77 -5.55 -8.30
C VAL A 27 5.55 -6.42 -8.57
N GLN A 28 5.66 -7.73 -8.35
CA GLN A 28 4.51 -8.62 -8.48
C GLN A 28 3.54 -8.48 -7.30
N LYS A 29 2.23 -8.67 -7.57
CA LYS A 29 1.19 -8.71 -6.52
C LYS A 29 1.52 -9.71 -5.40
N ALA A 30 2.06 -10.88 -5.75
CA ALA A 30 2.45 -11.91 -4.78
C ALA A 30 3.49 -11.40 -3.77
N THR A 31 4.43 -10.56 -4.22
CA THR A 31 5.44 -9.95 -3.36
C THR A 31 4.79 -9.03 -2.32
N VAL A 32 3.90 -8.13 -2.76
CA VAL A 32 3.19 -7.22 -1.87
C VAL A 32 2.27 -7.98 -0.92
N TYR A 33 1.56 -9.01 -1.38
CA TYR A 33 0.79 -9.89 -0.51
C TYR A 33 1.66 -10.55 0.56
N GLY A 34 2.85 -11.03 0.18
CA GLY A 34 3.83 -11.58 1.12
C GLY A 34 4.25 -10.58 2.18
N TRP A 35 4.53 -9.33 1.80
CA TRP A 35 4.85 -8.27 2.75
C TRP A 35 3.68 -7.94 3.67
N VAL A 36 2.46 -7.82 3.15
CA VAL A 36 1.25 -7.56 3.95
C VAL A 36 1.02 -8.68 4.95
N HIS A 37 1.11 -9.94 4.51
CA HIS A 37 0.90 -11.11 5.36
C HIS A 37 1.93 -11.18 6.49
N ARG A 38 3.21 -10.91 6.18
CA ARG A 38 4.29 -10.84 7.17
C ARG A 38 4.34 -9.53 7.95
N ARG A 39 3.43 -8.59 7.68
CA ARG A 39 3.39 -7.24 8.28
C ARG A 39 4.70 -6.47 8.12
N GLN A 40 5.31 -6.58 6.94
CA GLN A 40 6.58 -5.95 6.55
C GLN A 40 6.40 -4.67 5.74
N ILE A 41 5.16 -4.31 5.39
CA ILE A 41 4.81 -3.08 4.67
C ILE A 41 3.64 -2.38 5.40
N PRO A 42 3.58 -1.04 5.41
CA PRO A 42 2.43 -0.28 5.90
C PRO A 42 1.17 -0.62 5.08
N PHE A 43 0.03 -0.88 5.73
CA PHE A 43 -1.24 -1.07 5.02
C PHE A 43 -2.47 -0.77 5.89
N ILE A 44 -3.58 -0.47 5.23
CA ILE A 44 -4.88 -0.20 5.84
C ILE A 44 -5.87 -1.23 5.31
N LYS A 45 -6.56 -1.96 6.20
CA LYS A 45 -7.75 -2.76 5.82
C LYS A 45 -8.98 -1.85 5.88
N VAL A 46 -9.60 -1.58 4.73
CA VAL A 46 -10.80 -0.75 4.66
C VAL A 46 -12.05 -1.63 4.81
N GLY A 47 -13.01 -1.20 5.64
CA GLY A 47 -14.32 -1.84 5.80
C GLY A 47 -14.98 -1.54 7.16
N PRO A 48 -16.32 -1.62 7.26
CA PRO A 48 -17.05 -1.42 8.50
C PRO A 48 -16.49 -2.25 9.66
N LYS A 49 -16.43 -1.65 10.86
CA LYS A 49 -16.05 -2.37 12.08
C LYS A 49 -17.00 -3.52 12.40
N GLU A 50 -18.25 -3.47 11.94
CA GLU A 50 -19.26 -4.51 12.12
C GLU A 50 -18.93 -5.80 11.35
N LEU A 51 -18.23 -5.70 10.21
CA LEU A 51 -17.67 -6.87 9.51
C LEU A 51 -16.51 -7.53 10.29
N MET A 52 -16.05 -6.92 11.40
CA MET A 52 -15.10 -7.56 12.30
C MET A 52 -15.74 -8.64 13.17
N HIS A 53 -17.06 -8.87 13.10
CA HIS A 53 -17.74 -10.04 13.70
C HIS A 53 -17.88 -11.22 12.73
N GLY A 54 -17.56 -11.04 11.44
CA GLY A 54 -17.51 -12.12 10.46
C GLY A 54 -16.44 -13.17 10.77
N GLY A 55 -16.64 -14.39 10.29
CA GLY A 55 -15.67 -15.48 10.40
C GLY A 55 -14.33 -15.13 9.74
N ALA A 56 -13.27 -15.87 10.07
CA ALA A 56 -11.90 -15.58 9.62
C ALA A 56 -11.78 -15.33 8.10
N ARG A 57 -12.56 -16.05 7.28
CA ARG A 57 -12.60 -15.88 5.81
C ARG A 57 -13.08 -14.51 5.34
N GLU A 58 -14.07 -13.91 5.99
CA GLU A 58 -14.64 -12.61 5.59
C GLU A 58 -13.72 -11.45 5.97
N ARG A 59 -12.92 -11.62 7.03
CA ARG A 59 -11.97 -10.59 7.50
C ARG A 59 -10.77 -10.38 6.58
N ASP A 60 -10.44 -11.40 5.78
CA ASP A 60 -9.32 -11.39 4.83
C ASP A 60 -9.72 -10.97 3.41
N SER A 61 -11.01 -10.94 3.09
CA SER A 61 -11.54 -10.40 1.83
C SER A 61 -11.58 -8.85 1.77
N ARG A 62 -11.14 -8.16 2.84
CA ARG A 62 -11.24 -6.71 2.91
C ARG A 62 -10.25 -6.02 1.97
N PRO A 63 -10.67 -4.95 1.27
CA PRO A 63 -9.76 -4.19 0.42
C PRO A 63 -8.56 -3.64 1.20
N LEU A 64 -7.37 -3.89 0.66
CA LEU A 64 -6.13 -3.26 1.12
C LEU A 64 -6.00 -1.87 0.51
N ARG A 65 -5.52 -0.92 1.30
CA ARG A 65 -5.09 0.40 0.87
C ARG A 65 -3.71 0.71 1.43
N PHE A 66 -2.97 1.52 0.69
CA PHE A 66 -1.59 1.88 0.99
C PHE A 66 -1.45 3.39 0.89
N ASP A 67 -1.09 4.05 2.00
CA ASP A 67 -0.88 5.50 1.99
C ASP A 67 0.48 5.82 1.36
N TYR A 68 0.48 6.67 0.34
CA TYR A 68 1.68 7.01 -0.42
C TYR A 68 2.83 7.50 0.46
N HIS A 69 2.56 8.40 1.41
CA HIS A 69 3.61 8.98 2.24
C HIS A 69 4.21 7.95 3.19
N GLU A 70 3.39 7.03 3.70
CA GLU A 70 3.87 5.98 4.60
C GLU A 70 4.67 4.92 3.87
N ILE A 71 4.27 4.58 2.64
CA ILE A 71 5.08 3.68 1.81
C ILE A 71 6.39 4.36 1.43
N LEU A 72 6.35 5.65 1.09
CA LEU A 72 7.56 6.41 0.77
C LEU A 72 8.52 6.46 1.97
N GLU A 73 8.02 6.81 3.17
CA GLU A 73 8.81 6.80 4.41
C GLU A 73 9.39 5.41 4.70
N TRP A 74 8.59 4.35 4.49
CA TRP A 74 9.04 2.98 4.66
C TRP A 74 10.16 2.59 3.67
N LEU A 75 10.05 3.00 2.40
CA LEU A 75 11.10 2.77 1.40
C LEU A 75 12.39 3.53 1.72
N GLU A 76 12.27 4.78 2.15
CA GLU A 76 13.41 5.66 2.43
C GLU A 76 14.17 5.23 3.69
N THR A 77 13.44 4.85 4.74
CA THR A 77 14.05 4.52 6.04
C THR A 77 14.36 3.03 6.19
N GLY A 78 13.71 2.17 5.38
CA GLY A 78 13.70 0.72 5.59
C GLY A 78 12.98 0.30 6.89
N THR A 79 12.29 1.23 7.56
CA THR A 79 11.61 0.99 8.83
C THR A 79 10.10 1.19 8.69
N MET A 80 9.34 0.45 9.48
CA MET A 80 7.90 0.61 9.53
C MET A 80 7.55 1.96 10.20
N PRO A 81 6.58 2.76 9.73
CA PRO A 81 6.17 4.01 10.40
C PRO A 81 5.67 3.75 11.82
N ASP A 82 5.84 4.73 12.71
CA ASP A 82 5.64 4.58 14.17
C ASP A 82 4.27 4.01 14.54
N ARG A 83 3.19 4.38 13.83
CA ARG A 83 1.83 3.89 14.12
C ARG A 83 1.65 2.37 13.93
N PHE A 84 2.58 1.74 13.20
CA PHE A 84 2.60 0.30 12.95
C PHE A 84 3.64 -0.43 13.82
N LYS A 85 4.54 0.27 14.51
CA LYS A 85 5.41 -0.27 15.55
C LYS A 85 4.56 -0.45 16.83
N ARG A 86 3.89 -1.59 16.96
CA ARG A 86 3.16 -1.97 18.20
C ARG A 86 3.83 -3.16 18.87
#